data_AF-A0A9D5NIT4-F1
#
_entry.id   AF-A0A9D5NIT4-F1
#
_cell.length_a   1.000
_cell.length_b   1.000
_cell.length_c   1.000
_cell.angle_alpha   90.00
_cell.angle_beta   90.00
_cell.angle_gamma   90.00
#
_symmetry.space_group_name_H-M   'P 1'
#
loop_
_entity.id
_entity.type
_entity.pdbx_description
1 polymer ?
#
loop_
_entity_poly.entity_id
_entity_poly.type
_entity_poly.pdbx_seq_one_letter_code
_entity_poly.pdbx_strand_id
1 'polypeptide(L)'
;MKRKGFTLIELLAVIVILAIIALIAVPVIMNIISSARKSAFEDTAYGLIDAGEMYYASSLLENGMASDVEFTIEDGKFVGENKLEVKGALPTNGKIIVTKDGRVAIAVNNGAHCVTKATSESRVTTVKYEGSCEYKKAANPIITSTATCITNANETCSEDAIKAGIAVNVKVNDKEEAKTFYVVKDDATTNTLTLIMDRNIGETVAWVTKDDYISAGGTEADYGTYGSNNKGPITALNYLESKTSSWTNIPAKTYTLTDSIYGTITRQNARARMLTEAETFSLDCVEYDVGCPVWLYGNLESSNPPYAYWLSSASVDYSRYAWGVDYDGTLSDVSVDADNDSGVRPVIEIPKTII
;
A
#
# COMPACT_ATOMS: atom_id res chain seq x y z
N MET A 1 47.45 57.17 27.59
CA MET A 1 46.91 55.89 27.10
C MET A 1 46.71 55.99 25.58
N LYS A 2 47.44 55.20 24.77
CA LYS A 2 47.21 55.15 23.32
C LYS A 2 45.94 54.33 23.05
N ARG A 3 44.87 54.97 22.56
CA ARG A 3 43.66 54.27 22.10
C ARG A 3 43.93 53.73 20.70
N LYS A 4 43.94 52.41 20.52
CA LYS A 4 43.95 51.79 19.19
C LYS A 4 42.55 51.96 18.60
N GLY A 5 42.43 52.74 17.52
CA GLY A 5 41.19 52.85 16.76
C GLY A 5 41.04 51.67 15.80
N PHE A 6 39.82 51.20 15.58
CA PHE A 6 39.51 50.22 14.53
C PHE A 6 39.79 50.83 13.16
N THR A 7 40.39 50.05 12.26
CA THR A 7 40.57 50.45 10.87
C THR A 7 39.33 50.10 10.04
N LEU A 8 39.07 50.87 8.97
CA LEU A 8 37.93 50.62 8.08
C LEU A 8 38.02 49.25 7.40
N ILE A 9 39.22 48.74 7.14
CA ILE A 9 39.42 47.43 6.51
C ILE A 9 39.06 46.27 7.45
N GLU A 10 39.35 46.40 8.75
CA GLU A 10 38.94 45.41 9.76
C GLU A 10 37.42 45.37 9.90
N LEU A 11 36.75 46.53 9.87
CA LEU A 11 35.29 46.60 9.92
C LEU A 11 34.65 45.98 8.67
N LEU A 12 35.23 46.24 7.49
CA LEU A 12 34.73 45.68 6.23
C LEU A 12 34.85 44.16 6.19
N ALA A 13 35.98 43.60 6.62
CA ALA A 13 36.20 42.15 6.65
C ALA A 13 35.14 41.42 7.52
N VAL A 14 34.78 42.00 8.66
CA VAL A 14 33.75 41.44 9.56
C VAL A 14 32.38 41.45 8.88
N ILE A 15 32.00 42.55 8.23
CA ILE A 15 30.70 42.65 7.54
C ILE A 15 30.59 41.62 6.41
N VAL A 16 31.67 41.41 5.63
CA VAL A 16 31.69 40.42 4.56
C VAL A 16 31.50 39.00 5.10
N ILE A 17 32.19 38.64 6.19
CA ILE A 17 32.04 37.33 6.81
C ILE A 17 30.61 37.13 7.35
N LEU A 18 30.05 38.13 8.04
CA LEU A 18 28.67 38.08 8.54
C LEU A 18 27.65 37.95 7.41
N ALA A 19 27.86 38.61 6.27
CA ALA A 19 26.99 38.50 5.11
C ALA A 19 26.98 37.08 4.51
N ILE A 20 28.15 36.43 4.41
CA ILE A 20 28.26 35.05 3.91
C ILE A 20 27.58 34.06 4.87
N ILE A 21 27.79 34.22 6.18
CA ILE A 21 27.14 33.37 7.20
C ILE A 21 25.61 33.55 7.13
N ALA A 22 25.13 34.80 7.05
CA ALA A 22 23.70 35.09 6.95
C ALA A 22 23.07 34.50 5.69
N LEU A 23 23.76 34.57 4.54
CA LEU A 23 23.29 34.02 3.27
C LEU A 23 22.99 32.51 3.34
N ILE A 24 23.82 31.75 4.05
CA ILE A 24 23.66 30.30 4.22
C ILE A 24 22.67 29.99 5.35
N ALA A 25 22.73 30.73 6.46
CA ALA A 25 21.95 30.43 7.66
C ALA A 25 20.44 30.71 7.48
N VAL A 26 20.07 31.76 6.75
CA VAL A 26 18.66 32.16 6.58
C VAL A 26 17.81 31.05 5.94
N PRO A 27 18.13 30.47 4.76
CA PRO A 27 17.30 29.42 4.17
C PRO A 27 17.22 28.16 5.06
N VAL A 28 18.31 27.81 5.76
CA VAL A 28 18.34 26.66 6.68
C VAL A 28 17.40 26.89 7.88
N ILE A 29 17.47 28.06 8.51
CA ILE A 29 16.60 28.41 9.64
C ILE A 29 15.14 28.45 9.19
N MET A 30 14.85 28.96 7.99
CA MET A 30 13.49 28.98 7.44
C MET A 30 12.94 27.56 7.22
N ASN A 31 13.76 26.63 6.73
CA ASN A 31 13.36 25.23 6.58
C ASN A 31 13.10 24.57 7.94
N ILE A 32 13.97 24.79 8.94
CA ILE A 32 13.77 24.26 10.30
C ILE A 32 12.47 24.79 10.91
N ILE A 33 12.20 26.09 10.79
CA ILE A 33 10.96 26.71 11.28
C ILE A 33 9.75 26.12 10.56
N SER A 34 9.83 25.93 9.23
CA SER A 34 8.75 25.34 8.45
C SER A 34 8.45 23.91 8.89
N SER A 35 9.49 23.08 9.08
CA SER A 35 9.34 21.71 9.58
C SER A 35 8.79 21.67 11.00
N ALA A 36 9.28 22.53 11.90
CA ALA A 36 8.77 22.63 13.26
C ALA A 36 7.29 23.04 13.30
N ARG A 37 6.88 23.98 12.43
CA ARG A 37 5.47 24.38 12.30
C ARG A 37 4.61 23.26 11.73
N LYS A 38 5.12 22.49 10.77
CA LYS A 38 4.44 21.31 10.23
C LYS A 38 4.21 20.26 11.32
N SER A 39 5.26 19.88 12.05
CA SER A 39 5.17 18.88 13.13
C SER A 39 4.26 19.34 14.27
N ALA A 40 4.33 20.61 14.70
CA ALA A 40 3.41 21.13 15.71
C ALA A 40 1.94 21.08 15.27
N PHE A 41 1.68 21.19 13.97
CA PHE A 41 0.33 21.07 13.43
C PHE A 41 -0.12 19.59 13.32
N GLU A 42 0.80 18.68 13.02
CA GLU A 42 0.56 17.23 13.14
C GLU A 42 0.19 16.84 14.57
N ASP A 43 0.92 17.34 15.57
CA ASP A 43 0.62 17.11 16.99
C ASP A 43 -0.76 17.65 17.38
N THR A 44 -1.16 18.79 16.79
CA THR A 44 -2.52 19.35 16.98
C THR A 44 -3.58 18.40 16.42
N ALA A 45 -3.34 17.80 15.25
CA ALA A 45 -4.26 16.83 14.66
C ALA A 45 -4.34 15.53 15.48
N TYR A 46 -3.22 15.05 16.03
CA TYR A 46 -3.23 13.92 16.98
C TYR A 46 -4.02 14.23 18.24
N GLY A 47 -3.86 15.43 18.82
CA GLY A 47 -4.67 15.83 19.98
C GLY A 47 -6.18 15.89 19.68
N LEU A 48 -6.58 16.17 18.44
CA LEU A 48 -7.97 16.10 18.00
C LEU A 48 -8.46 14.66 17.81
N ILE A 49 -7.59 13.77 17.33
CA ILE A 49 -7.88 12.33 17.23
C ILE A 49 -8.11 11.76 18.64
N ASP A 50 -7.21 12.02 19.58
CA ASP A 50 -7.32 11.57 20.96
C ASP A 50 -8.60 12.08 21.63
N ALA A 51 -8.98 13.33 21.37
CA ALA A 51 -10.24 13.90 21.87
C ALA A 51 -11.47 13.18 21.28
N GLY A 52 -11.42 12.79 20.01
CA GLY A 52 -12.46 11.99 19.37
C GLY A 52 -12.56 10.57 19.94
N GLU A 53 -11.43 9.93 20.21
CA GLU A 53 -11.38 8.60 20.85
C GLU A 53 -11.92 8.66 22.29
N MET A 54 -11.58 9.72 23.04
CA MET A 54 -12.10 9.92 24.39
C MET A 54 -13.60 10.23 24.41
N TYR A 55 -14.11 10.93 23.39
CA TYR A 55 -15.54 11.11 23.18
C TYR A 55 -16.25 9.77 22.97
N TYR A 56 -15.71 8.89 22.11
CA TYR A 56 -16.23 7.54 21.93
C TYR A 56 -16.22 6.74 23.24
N ALA A 57 -15.10 6.74 23.96
CA ALA A 57 -14.99 6.04 25.24
C ALA A 57 -16.03 6.53 26.27
N SER A 58 -16.31 7.83 26.31
CA SER A 58 -17.34 8.41 27.17
C SER A 58 -18.75 7.97 26.75
N SER A 59 -19.03 7.91 25.44
CA SER A 59 -20.32 7.47 24.92
C SER A 59 -20.65 6.01 25.26
N LEU A 60 -19.64 5.13 25.36
CA LEU A 60 -19.83 3.73 25.76
C LEU A 60 -20.39 3.60 27.19
N LEU A 61 -20.20 4.60 28.04
CA LEU A 61 -20.74 4.62 29.41
C LEU A 61 -22.22 5.00 29.46
N GLU A 62 -22.74 5.67 28.42
CA GLU A 62 -24.10 6.24 28.41
C GLU A 62 -25.10 5.46 27.54
N ASN A 63 -24.63 4.55 26.67
CA ASN A 63 -25.34 3.50 25.87
C ASN A 63 -24.64 3.20 24.52
N GLY A 64 -23.44 3.75 24.28
CA GLY A 64 -22.73 3.67 23.01
C GLY A 64 -23.26 4.64 21.96
N MET A 65 -22.60 4.70 20.79
CA MET A 65 -23.00 5.57 19.69
C MET A 65 -23.98 4.84 18.75
N ALA A 66 -25.14 5.45 18.51
CA ALA A 66 -26.13 4.94 17.54
C ALA A 66 -25.70 5.18 16.08
N SER A 67 -24.90 6.21 15.83
CA SER A 67 -24.39 6.60 14.51
C SER A 67 -23.06 7.33 14.64
N ASP A 68 -22.36 7.48 13.52
CA ASP A 68 -21.17 8.33 13.44
C ASP A 68 -21.55 9.79 13.78
N VAL A 69 -20.60 10.51 14.39
CA VAL A 69 -20.77 11.91 14.79
C VAL A 69 -19.68 12.74 14.12
N GLU A 70 -20.11 13.81 13.45
CA GLU A 70 -19.23 14.80 12.82
C GLU A 70 -19.10 16.04 13.72
N PHE A 71 -17.87 16.51 13.86
CA PHE A 71 -17.50 17.78 14.49
C PHE A 71 -16.88 18.67 13.42
N THR A 72 -17.43 19.88 13.25
CA THR A 72 -16.94 20.83 12.25
C THR A 72 -16.25 22.00 12.94
N ILE A 73 -15.09 22.40 12.41
CA ILE A 73 -14.33 23.56 12.82
C ILE A 73 -14.39 24.59 11.70
N GLU A 74 -14.83 25.80 12.03
CA GLU A 74 -14.82 26.97 11.15
C GLU A 74 -14.19 28.15 11.88
N ASP A 75 -13.25 28.83 11.22
CA ASP A 75 -12.51 29.98 11.75
C ASP A 75 -11.95 29.77 13.17
N GLY A 76 -11.38 28.58 13.43
CA GLY A 76 -10.78 28.23 14.72
C GLY A 76 -11.77 27.93 15.84
N LYS A 77 -13.03 27.61 15.52
CA LYS A 77 -14.07 27.28 16.50
C LYS A 77 -14.90 26.09 16.05
N PHE A 78 -15.36 25.29 17.01
CA PHE A 78 -16.40 24.30 16.73
C PHE A 78 -17.72 25.00 16.38
N VAL A 79 -18.36 24.54 15.31
CA VAL A 79 -19.68 24.98 14.85
C VAL A 79 -20.66 23.81 14.96
N GLY A 80 -21.88 24.11 15.42
CA GLY A 80 -22.92 23.12 15.69
C GLY A 80 -23.08 22.79 17.18
N GLU A 81 -23.87 21.74 17.46
CA GLU A 81 -24.19 21.31 18.84
C GLU A 81 -23.11 20.41 19.44
N ASN A 82 -22.34 19.71 18.61
CA ASN A 82 -21.29 18.79 19.03
C ASN A 82 -19.94 19.51 19.15
N LYS A 83 -19.24 19.30 20.25
CA LYS A 83 -17.89 19.83 20.48
C LYS A 83 -17.01 18.79 21.18
N LEU A 84 -15.72 18.79 20.82
CA LEU A 84 -14.71 18.00 21.52
C LEU A 84 -14.01 18.86 22.57
N GLU A 85 -13.66 18.25 23.70
CA GLU A 85 -12.82 18.90 24.70
C GLU A 85 -11.35 18.78 24.31
N VAL A 86 -10.79 19.85 23.77
CA VAL A 86 -9.41 19.88 23.22
C VAL A 86 -8.61 20.95 23.93
N LYS A 87 -7.35 20.66 24.25
CA LYS A 87 -6.40 21.64 24.79
C LYS A 87 -5.56 22.22 23.64
N GLY A 88 -5.46 23.55 23.58
CA GLY A 88 -4.62 24.25 22.61
C GLY A 88 -5.42 25.03 21.57
N ALA A 89 -4.72 25.52 20.54
CA ALA A 89 -5.33 26.25 19.44
C ALA A 89 -5.99 25.27 18.46
N LEU A 90 -7.22 25.57 18.06
CA LEU A 90 -7.91 24.79 17.03
C LEU A 90 -7.36 25.12 15.64
N PRO A 91 -7.39 24.15 14.70
CA PRO A 91 -7.15 24.42 13.28
C PRO A 91 -8.06 25.52 12.74
N THR A 92 -7.66 26.18 11.66
CA THR A 92 -8.46 27.23 11.03
C THR A 92 -9.80 26.69 10.55
N ASN A 93 -9.80 25.59 9.80
CA ASN A 93 -11.03 24.90 9.39
C ASN A 93 -10.81 23.39 9.36
N GLY A 94 -11.89 22.62 9.44
CA GLY A 94 -11.83 21.18 9.19
C GLY A 94 -12.96 20.38 9.79
N LYS A 95 -12.88 19.07 9.62
CA LYS A 95 -13.86 18.11 10.09
C LYS A 95 -13.20 16.97 10.85
N ILE A 96 -13.85 16.50 11.89
CA ILE A 96 -13.51 15.29 12.63
C ILE A 96 -14.75 14.40 12.64
N ILE A 97 -14.59 13.13 12.28
CA ILE A 97 -15.66 12.14 12.32
C ILE A 97 -15.24 11.05 13.30
N VAL A 98 -16.06 10.83 14.32
CA VAL A 98 -15.94 9.70 15.24
C VAL A 98 -16.99 8.68 14.84
N THR A 99 -16.56 7.49 14.43
CA THR A 99 -17.47 6.45 14.00
C THR A 99 -18.04 5.67 15.17
N LYS A 100 -19.19 5.02 14.95
CA LYS A 100 -19.85 4.20 15.98
C LYS A 100 -19.02 3.02 16.50
N ASP A 101 -18.00 2.61 15.77
CA ASP A 101 -17.03 1.57 16.12
C ASP A 101 -15.73 2.13 16.74
N GLY A 102 -15.70 3.44 17.05
CA GLY A 102 -14.62 4.06 17.82
C GLY A 102 -13.39 4.48 17.02
N ARG A 103 -13.49 4.53 15.69
CA ARG A 103 -12.42 5.05 14.82
C ARG A 103 -12.61 6.53 14.58
N VAL A 104 -11.50 7.24 14.38
CA VAL A 104 -11.51 8.68 14.14
C VAL A 104 -10.87 9.02 12.80
N ALA A 105 -11.65 9.68 11.95
CA ALA A 105 -11.17 10.35 10.75
C ALA A 105 -11.10 11.86 10.96
N ILE A 106 -10.11 12.50 10.36
CA ILE A 106 -9.89 13.94 10.47
C ILE A 106 -9.42 14.53 9.13
N ALA A 107 -9.87 15.75 8.84
CA ALA A 107 -9.33 16.59 7.78
C ALA A 107 -9.34 18.05 8.24
N VAL A 108 -8.17 18.57 8.61
CA VAL A 108 -8.03 19.91 9.21
C VAL A 108 -6.90 20.70 8.57
N ASN A 109 -7.08 22.01 8.46
CA ASN A 109 -6.06 22.92 7.93
C ASN A 109 -5.83 24.14 8.82
N ASN A 110 -4.63 24.73 8.71
CA ASN A 110 -4.25 25.96 9.38
C ASN A 110 -3.91 27.11 8.40
N GLY A 111 -4.40 27.02 7.16
CA GLY A 111 -4.08 27.94 6.07
C GLY A 111 -2.70 27.74 5.43
N ALA A 112 -1.77 27.01 6.05
CA ALA A 112 -0.48 26.66 5.46
C ALA A 112 -0.37 25.16 5.10
N HIS A 113 -0.91 24.30 5.97
CA HIS A 113 -0.88 22.86 5.85
C HIS A 113 -2.29 22.28 5.99
N CYS A 114 -2.51 21.14 5.33
CA CYS A 114 -3.68 20.29 5.48
C CYS A 114 -3.23 18.95 6.04
N VAL A 115 -3.89 18.49 7.09
CA VAL A 115 -3.63 17.22 7.77
C VAL A 115 -4.88 16.35 7.66
N THR A 116 -4.72 15.14 7.13
CA THR A 116 -5.81 14.20 6.89
C THR A 116 -5.51 12.82 7.47
N LYS A 117 -6.53 12.14 7.97
CA LYS A 117 -6.49 10.72 8.35
C LYS A 117 -7.87 10.11 8.09
N ALA A 118 -7.96 9.05 7.30
CA ALA A 118 -9.17 8.25 7.15
C ALA A 118 -9.32 7.25 8.31
N THR A 119 -10.52 6.66 8.50
CA THR A 119 -10.74 5.64 9.54
C THR A 119 -9.96 4.35 9.31
N SER A 120 -9.46 4.12 8.09
CA SER A 120 -8.58 3.00 7.73
C SER A 120 -7.10 3.30 7.91
N GLU A 121 -6.72 4.54 8.20
CA GLU A 121 -5.32 4.98 8.28
C GLU A 121 -4.88 5.04 9.74
N SER A 122 -3.65 4.58 10.01
CA SER A 122 -3.06 4.57 11.37
C SER A 122 -2.38 5.89 11.74
N ARG A 123 -2.02 6.72 10.75
CA ARG A 123 -1.29 7.98 10.94
C ARG A 123 -1.89 9.11 10.12
N VAL A 124 -1.59 10.34 10.52
CA VAL A 124 -1.99 11.52 9.77
C VAL A 124 -1.05 11.75 8.58
N THR A 125 -1.60 12.17 7.45
CA THR A 125 -0.87 12.65 6.28
C THR A 125 -0.91 14.17 6.24
N THR A 126 0.24 14.80 6.03
CA THR A 126 0.35 16.26 6.00
C THR A 126 0.85 16.76 4.66
N VAL A 127 0.04 17.57 4.01
CA VAL A 127 0.33 18.23 2.72
C VAL A 127 0.26 19.75 2.87
N LYS A 128 0.72 20.48 1.85
CA LYS A 128 0.54 21.93 1.77
C LYS A 128 -0.95 22.23 1.51
N TYR A 129 -1.49 23.27 2.14
CA TYR A 129 -2.87 23.67 1.90
C TYR A 129 -2.98 24.44 0.58
N GLU A 130 -3.86 23.98 -0.32
CA GLU A 130 -4.09 24.55 -1.65
C GLU A 130 -5.56 25.00 -1.86
N GLY A 131 -6.28 25.29 -0.78
CA GLY A 131 -7.65 25.82 -0.81
C GLY A 131 -8.75 24.81 -0.46
N SER A 132 -8.45 23.52 -0.41
CA SER A 132 -9.34 22.50 0.16
C SER A 132 -8.56 21.54 1.07
N CYS A 133 -9.26 20.97 2.05
CA CYS A 133 -8.71 20.00 2.98
C CYS A 133 -9.80 18.98 3.32
N GLU A 134 -9.82 17.90 2.56
CA GLU A 134 -10.77 16.81 2.71
C GLU A 134 -9.98 15.53 2.95
N TYR A 135 -10.49 14.66 3.83
CA TYR A 135 -9.96 13.31 3.91
C TYR A 135 -10.26 12.67 2.55
N LYS A 136 -9.27 12.02 1.94
CA LYS A 136 -9.58 11.05 0.90
C LYS A 136 -10.36 9.96 1.62
N LYS A 137 -11.70 10.05 1.64
CA LYS A 137 -12.51 8.84 1.75
C LYS A 137 -11.86 7.90 0.74
N ALA A 138 -11.55 6.66 1.12
CA ALA A 138 -11.41 5.64 0.12
C ALA A 138 -12.74 5.68 -0.65
N ALA A 139 -12.77 6.49 -1.71
CA ALA A 139 -13.55 6.17 -2.85
C ALA A 139 -13.04 4.77 -3.14
N ASN A 140 -13.88 3.77 -2.93
CA ASN A 140 -13.95 2.74 -3.95
C ASN A 140 -13.88 3.55 -5.24
N PRO A 141 -12.79 3.44 -6.02
CA PRO A 141 -12.71 4.22 -7.22
C PRO A 141 -13.98 3.89 -8.00
N ILE A 142 -14.92 4.83 -8.05
CA ILE A 142 -15.89 4.83 -9.12
C ILE A 142 -15.00 5.20 -10.28
N ILE A 143 -14.48 4.16 -10.93
CA ILE A 143 -13.74 4.25 -12.18
C ILE A 143 -14.68 4.97 -13.15
N THR A 144 -14.61 6.29 -13.17
CA THR A 144 -15.23 7.14 -14.19
C THR A 144 -14.16 7.40 -15.24
N SER A 145 -13.72 6.29 -15.81
CA SER A 145 -13.00 6.17 -17.06
C SER A 145 -13.09 4.71 -17.43
N THR A 146 -14.17 4.36 -18.14
CA THR A 146 -14.28 3.10 -18.89
C THR A 146 -13.18 3.07 -19.95
N ALA A 147 -11.98 2.69 -19.55
CA ALA A 147 -11.10 1.94 -20.42
C ALA A 147 -11.16 0.48 -19.94
N THR A 148 -12.36 -0.09 -20.03
CA THR A 148 -12.54 -1.53 -19.92
C THR A 148 -11.95 -2.10 -21.20
N CYS A 149 -10.73 -2.64 -21.17
CA CYS A 149 -10.25 -3.47 -22.25
C CYS A 149 -11.07 -4.79 -22.20
N ILE A 150 -12.14 -4.85 -22.99
CA ILE A 150 -12.99 -6.04 -23.13
C ILE A 150 -12.40 -6.87 -24.26
N THR A 151 -11.66 -7.93 -23.91
CA THR A 151 -11.09 -8.84 -24.92
C THR A 151 -12.16 -9.82 -25.39
N ASN A 152 -13.03 -9.37 -26.29
CA ASN A 152 -13.86 -10.24 -27.12
C ASN A 152 -13.47 -10.02 -28.59
N ALA A 153 -12.34 -10.59 -29.01
CA ALA A 153 -11.90 -10.82 -30.39
C ALA A 153 -11.90 -9.65 -31.41
N ASN A 154 -12.41 -8.45 -31.11
CA ASN A 154 -12.65 -7.39 -32.10
C ASN A 154 -12.53 -5.94 -31.58
N GLU A 155 -12.00 -5.69 -30.38
CA GLU A 155 -11.77 -4.33 -29.88
C GLU A 155 -10.29 -4.15 -29.51
N THR A 156 -9.59 -3.25 -30.22
CA THR A 156 -8.16 -2.97 -30.02
C THR A 156 -7.99 -1.92 -28.91
N CYS A 157 -7.21 -2.25 -27.87
CA CYS A 157 -6.82 -1.28 -26.84
C CYS A 157 -5.86 -0.23 -27.42
N SER A 158 -6.10 1.06 -27.15
CA SER A 158 -5.16 2.13 -27.51
C SER A 158 -3.85 1.98 -26.73
N GLU A 159 -2.71 1.92 -27.42
CA GLU A 159 -1.37 1.72 -26.82
C GLU A 159 -0.99 2.81 -25.80
N ASP A 160 -1.49 4.04 -25.98
CA ASP A 160 -1.21 5.18 -25.08
C ASP A 160 -1.96 5.09 -23.73
N ALA A 161 -2.86 4.11 -23.56
CA ALA A 161 -3.78 4.02 -22.43
C ALA A 161 -3.47 2.88 -21.44
N ILE A 162 -2.52 1.97 -21.71
CA ILE A 162 -2.28 0.78 -20.86
C ILE A 162 -1.29 1.11 -19.75
N LYS A 163 -1.75 1.17 -18.50
CA LYS A 163 -0.96 1.43 -17.29
C LYS A 163 -1.26 0.41 -16.21
N ALA A 164 -0.34 0.29 -15.24
CA ALA A 164 -0.56 -0.56 -14.08
C ALA A 164 -1.88 -0.21 -13.35
N GLY A 165 -2.59 -1.24 -12.90
CA GLY A 165 -3.88 -1.11 -12.21
C GLY A 165 -5.11 -1.01 -13.12
N ILE A 166 -4.96 -0.97 -14.45
CA ILE A 166 -6.11 -1.01 -15.36
C ILE A 166 -6.75 -2.39 -15.36
N ALA A 167 -8.07 -2.44 -15.23
CA ALA A 167 -8.83 -3.69 -15.29
C ALA A 167 -8.95 -4.20 -16.74
N VAL A 168 -8.68 -5.49 -16.92
CA VAL A 168 -8.80 -6.23 -18.18
C VAL A 168 -9.63 -7.48 -17.93
N ASN A 169 -10.68 -7.68 -18.71
CA ASN A 169 -11.54 -8.86 -18.59
C ASN A 169 -11.08 -9.95 -19.55
N VAL A 170 -10.59 -11.07 -19.02
CA VAL A 170 -9.99 -12.16 -19.79
C VAL A 170 -10.85 -13.42 -19.69
N LYS A 171 -11.28 -13.94 -20.84
CA LYS A 171 -11.92 -15.27 -20.91
C LYS A 171 -10.87 -16.36 -20.85
N VAL A 172 -10.66 -16.93 -19.67
CA VAL A 172 -9.70 -18.04 -19.51
C VAL A 172 -10.16 -19.35 -20.16
N ASN A 173 -11.48 -19.50 -20.39
CA ASN A 173 -12.16 -20.64 -21.03
C ASN A 173 -13.33 -20.13 -21.89
N ASP A 174 -13.65 -20.81 -22.99
CA ASP A 174 -14.67 -20.34 -23.96
C ASP A 174 -16.11 -20.29 -23.43
N LYS A 175 -16.43 -21.14 -22.45
CA LYS A 175 -17.77 -21.30 -21.89
C LYS A 175 -17.94 -20.63 -20.52
N GLU A 176 -16.90 -19.95 -20.03
CA GLU A 176 -16.92 -19.26 -18.75
C GLU A 176 -17.10 -17.75 -18.95
N GLU A 177 -17.62 -17.10 -17.91
CA GLU A 177 -17.56 -15.65 -17.81
C GLU A 177 -16.10 -15.18 -17.78
N ALA A 178 -15.87 -14.01 -18.37
CA ALA A 178 -14.56 -13.39 -18.32
C ALA A 178 -14.18 -13.11 -16.85
N LYS A 179 -12.93 -13.40 -16.52
CA LYS A 179 -12.36 -13.11 -15.20
C LYS A 179 -11.64 -11.77 -15.26
N THR A 180 -11.75 -10.99 -14.19
CA THR A 180 -11.11 -9.68 -14.12
C THR A 180 -9.65 -9.82 -13.70
N PHE A 181 -8.78 -9.12 -14.41
CA PHE A 181 -7.37 -8.96 -14.07
C PHE A 181 -7.00 -7.48 -14.05
N TYR A 182 -5.89 -7.14 -13.40
CA TYR A 182 -5.26 -5.83 -13.46
C TYR A 182 -3.93 -5.90 -14.18
N VAL A 183 -3.62 -4.88 -14.96
CA VAL A 183 -2.30 -4.73 -15.58
C VAL A 183 -1.25 -4.56 -14.48
N VAL A 184 -0.23 -5.42 -14.50
CA VAL A 184 0.99 -5.28 -13.70
C VAL A 184 2.04 -4.55 -14.52
N LYS A 185 2.28 -5.02 -15.75
CA LYS A 185 3.31 -4.49 -16.63
C LYS A 185 2.87 -4.58 -18.08
N ASP A 186 3.15 -3.53 -18.85
CA ASP A 186 3.15 -3.57 -20.30
C ASP A 186 4.59 -3.73 -20.79
N ASP A 187 4.90 -4.86 -21.42
CA ASP A 187 6.18 -5.08 -22.08
C ASP A 187 6.06 -4.86 -23.59
N ALA A 188 6.41 -3.63 -24.00
CA ALA A 188 6.42 -3.24 -25.41
C ALA A 188 7.47 -4.00 -26.25
N THR A 189 8.51 -4.57 -25.62
CA THR A 189 9.56 -5.29 -26.36
C THR A 189 9.13 -6.67 -26.80
N THR A 190 8.39 -7.37 -25.93
CA THR A 190 7.83 -8.70 -26.21
C THR A 190 6.38 -8.64 -26.71
N ASN A 191 5.78 -7.44 -26.71
CA ASN A 191 4.37 -7.20 -27.02
C ASN A 191 3.44 -8.05 -26.14
N THR A 192 3.72 -8.08 -24.84
CA THR A 192 2.97 -8.87 -23.84
C THR A 192 2.55 -8.02 -22.67
N LEU A 193 1.35 -8.29 -22.13
CA LEU A 193 0.93 -7.77 -20.83
C LEU A 193 1.14 -8.82 -19.75
N THR A 194 1.68 -8.40 -18.62
CA THR A 194 1.62 -9.12 -17.36
C THR A 194 0.38 -8.65 -16.61
N LEU A 195 -0.50 -9.58 -16.24
CA LEU A 195 -1.77 -9.31 -15.60
C LEU A 195 -1.90 -10.12 -14.30
N ILE A 196 -2.43 -9.52 -13.24
CA ILE A 196 -2.74 -10.20 -11.98
C ILE A 196 -4.25 -10.29 -11.79
N MET A 197 -4.76 -11.45 -11.38
CA MET A 197 -6.21 -11.63 -11.19
C MET A 197 -6.72 -10.73 -10.07
N ASP A 198 -7.96 -10.27 -10.16
CA ASP A 198 -8.55 -9.36 -9.18
C ASP A 198 -8.71 -9.99 -7.79
N ARG A 199 -8.64 -11.32 -7.66
CA ARG A 199 -8.86 -12.09 -6.44
C ARG A 199 -8.00 -13.35 -6.37
N ASN A 200 -7.93 -13.96 -5.19
CA ASN A 200 -7.30 -15.27 -5.00
C ASN A 200 -8.11 -16.38 -5.67
N ILE A 201 -7.44 -17.46 -6.07
CA ILE A 201 -8.09 -18.64 -6.61
C ILE A 201 -8.04 -19.80 -5.61
N GLY A 202 -9.21 -20.34 -5.27
CA GLY A 202 -9.33 -21.40 -4.27
C GLY A 202 -9.27 -20.86 -2.85
N GLU A 203 -8.82 -21.75 -1.95
CA GLU A 203 -8.75 -21.55 -0.50
C GLU A 203 -7.34 -21.09 -0.08
N THR A 204 -7.13 -20.97 1.22
CA THR A 204 -5.80 -20.78 1.81
C THR A 204 -4.88 -21.97 1.52
N VAL A 205 -3.58 -21.71 1.47
CA VAL A 205 -2.55 -22.72 1.21
C VAL A 205 -1.23 -22.29 1.81
N ALA A 206 -0.43 -23.24 2.31
CA ALA A 206 0.93 -22.95 2.73
C ALA A 206 1.80 -22.54 1.53
N TRP A 207 2.79 -21.69 1.80
CA TRP A 207 3.82 -21.36 0.81
C TRP A 207 4.63 -22.61 0.46
N VAL A 208 5.06 -23.35 1.49
CA VAL A 208 5.66 -24.68 1.38
C VAL A 208 5.31 -25.55 2.59
N THR A 209 4.79 -26.76 2.35
CA THR A 209 4.56 -27.77 3.38
C THR A 209 5.82 -28.59 3.63
N LYS A 210 5.87 -29.28 4.77
CA LYS A 210 6.98 -30.20 5.10
C LYS A 210 7.15 -31.29 4.05
N ASP A 211 6.05 -31.87 3.58
CA ASP A 211 6.08 -32.97 2.61
C ASP A 211 6.65 -32.51 1.25
N ASP A 212 6.20 -31.35 0.76
CA ASP A 212 6.73 -30.78 -0.48
C ASP A 212 8.19 -30.33 -0.33
N TYR A 213 8.56 -29.80 0.84
CA TYR A 213 9.93 -29.39 1.15
C TYR A 213 10.91 -30.57 1.12
N ILE A 214 10.54 -31.69 1.77
CA ILE A 214 11.34 -32.92 1.76
C ILE A 214 11.42 -33.49 0.36
N SER A 215 10.31 -33.48 -0.39
CA SER A 215 10.26 -33.93 -1.79
C SER A 215 11.18 -33.11 -2.71
N ALA A 216 11.43 -31.84 -2.36
CA ALA A 216 12.37 -30.96 -3.03
C ALA A 216 13.84 -31.11 -2.56
N GLY A 217 14.13 -32.19 -1.83
CA GLY A 217 15.47 -32.49 -1.32
C GLY A 217 15.89 -31.62 -0.14
N GLY A 218 14.93 -31.13 0.65
CA GLY A 218 15.18 -30.60 1.99
C GLY A 218 15.18 -31.71 3.05
N THR A 219 15.64 -31.39 4.26
CA THR A 219 15.57 -32.33 5.41
C THR A 219 14.54 -31.86 6.43
N GLU A 220 14.00 -32.77 7.25
CA GLU A 220 13.08 -32.40 8.32
C GLU A 220 13.75 -31.47 9.36
N ALA A 221 15.06 -31.64 9.60
CA ALA A 221 15.82 -30.77 10.48
C ALA A 221 15.91 -29.34 9.95
N ASP A 222 16.13 -29.17 8.64
CA ASP A 222 16.20 -27.85 7.99
C ASP A 222 14.83 -27.18 7.90
N TYR A 223 13.76 -27.97 7.74
CA TYR A 223 12.38 -27.44 7.74
C TYR A 223 11.99 -26.86 9.11
N GLY A 224 12.43 -27.50 10.20
CA GLY A 224 12.14 -27.04 11.55
C GLY A 224 10.65 -27.10 11.93
N THR A 225 10.23 -26.20 12.82
CA THR A 225 8.85 -26.15 13.34
C THR A 225 7.91 -25.33 12.47
N TYR A 226 8.41 -24.25 11.87
CA TYR A 226 7.63 -23.21 11.17
C TYR A 226 7.98 -23.12 9.68
N GLY A 227 8.58 -24.18 9.14
CA GLY A 227 9.02 -24.23 7.75
C GLY A 227 10.31 -23.48 7.44
N SER A 228 10.75 -23.67 6.19
CA SER A 228 11.95 -23.04 5.63
C SER A 228 11.69 -22.60 4.18
N ASN A 229 12.09 -21.37 3.87
CA ASN A 229 11.83 -20.72 2.60
C ASN A 229 12.86 -21.06 1.50
N ASN A 230 13.93 -21.80 1.83
CA ASN A 230 15.06 -22.06 0.93
C ASN A 230 14.80 -23.07 -0.20
N LYS A 231 13.55 -23.56 -0.31
CA LYS A 231 13.09 -24.39 -1.43
C LYS A 231 12.05 -23.70 -2.31
N GLY A 232 11.65 -22.47 -1.97
CA GLY A 232 10.67 -21.72 -2.74
C GLY A 232 9.22 -22.15 -2.47
N PRO A 233 8.25 -21.47 -3.14
CA PRO A 233 6.81 -21.64 -2.94
C PRO A 233 6.28 -22.92 -3.58
N ILE A 234 6.85 -24.09 -3.28
CA ILE A 234 6.55 -25.32 -4.03
C ILE A 234 5.08 -25.70 -3.90
N THR A 235 4.55 -25.68 -2.67
CA THR A 235 3.15 -26.01 -2.40
C THR A 235 2.21 -24.99 -3.06
N ALA A 236 2.44 -23.70 -2.83
CA ALA A 236 1.62 -22.64 -3.42
C ALA A 236 1.61 -22.69 -4.96
N LEU A 237 2.76 -22.96 -5.59
CA LEU A 237 2.85 -23.11 -7.04
C LEU A 237 2.11 -24.36 -7.55
N ASN A 238 2.25 -25.50 -6.86
CA ASN A 238 1.50 -26.72 -7.21
C ASN A 238 0.00 -26.48 -7.10
N TYR A 239 -0.44 -25.77 -6.05
CA TYR A 239 -1.83 -25.42 -5.85
C TYR A 239 -2.34 -24.48 -6.95
N LEU A 240 -1.61 -23.42 -7.28
CA LEU A 240 -1.92 -22.51 -8.37
C LEU A 240 -2.06 -23.25 -9.70
N GLU A 241 -1.13 -24.16 -10.00
CA GLU A 241 -1.17 -25.00 -11.21
C GLU A 241 -2.43 -25.88 -11.23
N SER A 242 -2.80 -26.49 -10.10
CA SER A 242 -4.02 -27.30 -9.99
C SER A 242 -5.29 -26.49 -10.30
N LYS A 243 -5.30 -25.19 -9.99
CA LYS A 243 -6.45 -24.29 -10.23
C LYS A 243 -6.48 -23.68 -11.62
N THR A 244 -5.33 -23.62 -12.30
CA THR A 244 -5.18 -22.90 -13.57
C THR A 244 -4.88 -23.80 -14.76
N SER A 245 -4.51 -25.07 -14.54
CA SER A 245 -4.18 -26.05 -15.59
C SER A 245 -5.29 -26.27 -16.63
N SER A 246 -6.55 -26.07 -16.25
CA SER A 246 -7.71 -26.20 -17.13
C SER A 246 -7.97 -24.99 -18.02
N TRP A 247 -7.24 -23.88 -17.86
CA TRP A 247 -7.44 -22.65 -18.65
C TRP A 247 -6.98 -22.86 -20.09
N THR A 248 -7.94 -22.94 -21.01
CA THR A 248 -7.67 -23.25 -22.43
C THR A 248 -7.22 -22.04 -23.23
N ASN A 249 -7.67 -20.85 -22.86
CA ASN A 249 -7.45 -19.63 -23.62
C ASN A 249 -6.24 -18.83 -23.13
N ILE A 250 -5.63 -19.24 -22.01
CA ILE A 250 -4.37 -18.70 -21.52
C ILE A 250 -3.24 -19.54 -22.09
N PRO A 251 -2.26 -19.01 -22.83
CA PRO A 251 -1.16 -19.81 -23.35
C PRO A 251 -0.32 -20.45 -22.23
N ALA A 252 -0.07 -21.76 -22.33
CA ALA A 252 0.87 -22.45 -21.45
C ALA A 252 2.28 -22.06 -21.86
N LYS A 253 3.13 -21.84 -20.86
CA LYS A 253 4.53 -21.53 -21.10
C LYS A 253 5.41 -21.94 -19.93
N THR A 254 6.70 -21.76 -20.14
CA THR A 254 7.70 -21.97 -19.10
C THR A 254 7.88 -20.68 -18.29
N TYR A 255 7.58 -20.74 -17.00
CA TYR A 255 7.92 -19.67 -16.06
C TYR A 255 9.21 -20.03 -15.32
N THR A 256 10.11 -19.06 -15.22
CA THR A 256 11.35 -19.17 -14.45
C THR A 256 11.27 -18.14 -13.32
N LEU A 257 11.23 -18.62 -12.08
CA LEU A 257 11.26 -17.81 -10.87
C LEU A 257 12.67 -17.85 -10.33
N THR A 258 13.28 -16.69 -10.11
CA THR A 258 14.63 -16.57 -9.58
C THR A 258 14.60 -15.73 -8.31
N ASP A 259 15.17 -16.28 -7.25
CA ASP A 259 15.27 -15.65 -5.93
C ASP A 259 16.65 -15.91 -5.33
N SER A 260 17.15 -14.95 -4.56
CA SER A 260 18.47 -15.03 -3.92
C SER A 260 18.58 -16.17 -2.90
N ILE A 261 17.45 -16.63 -2.33
CA ILE A 261 17.41 -17.59 -1.23
C ILE A 261 17.29 -19.03 -1.74
N TYR A 262 16.32 -19.31 -2.61
CA TYR A 262 16.06 -20.67 -3.12
C TYR A 262 16.61 -20.92 -4.53
N GLY A 263 17.25 -19.92 -5.15
CA GLY A 263 17.81 -20.04 -6.49
C GLY A 263 16.73 -19.96 -7.58
N THR A 264 16.73 -20.92 -8.51
CA THR A 264 15.83 -20.89 -9.68
C THR A 264 14.86 -22.07 -9.68
N ILE A 265 13.57 -21.76 -9.82
CA ILE A 265 12.50 -22.74 -10.01
C ILE A 265 11.92 -22.55 -11.42
N THR A 266 11.86 -23.64 -12.17
CA THR A 266 11.27 -23.66 -13.51
C THR A 266 9.97 -24.45 -13.51
N ARG A 267 8.88 -23.82 -13.97
CA ARG A 267 7.57 -24.46 -14.13
C ARG A 267 7.25 -24.55 -15.62
N GLN A 268 7.30 -25.76 -16.16
CA GLN A 268 6.99 -26.01 -17.57
C GLN A 268 5.47 -26.14 -17.78
N ASN A 269 4.99 -25.71 -18.94
CA ASN A 269 3.58 -25.81 -19.34
C ASN A 269 2.58 -25.18 -18.37
N ALA A 270 3.01 -24.21 -17.56
CA ALA A 270 2.16 -23.52 -16.60
C ALA A 270 1.40 -22.38 -17.26
N ARG A 271 0.18 -22.11 -16.77
CA ARG A 271 -0.71 -21.05 -17.27
C ARG A 271 -0.52 -19.75 -16.49
N ALA A 272 -0.24 -19.86 -15.20
CA ALA A 272 -0.03 -18.73 -14.31
C ALA A 272 1.23 -18.93 -13.45
N ARG A 273 1.74 -17.82 -12.91
CA ARG A 273 2.74 -17.75 -11.86
C ARG A 273 2.25 -16.88 -10.71
N MET A 274 3.08 -16.73 -9.70
CA MET A 274 2.87 -15.76 -8.62
C MET A 274 3.63 -14.47 -8.91
N LEU A 275 3.19 -13.37 -8.32
CA LEU A 275 3.90 -12.09 -8.37
C LEU A 275 5.19 -12.18 -7.54
N THR A 276 6.20 -11.39 -7.88
CA THR A 276 7.43 -11.25 -7.09
C THR A 276 7.39 -9.99 -6.22
N GLU A 277 8.19 -9.93 -5.17
CA GLU A 277 8.36 -8.73 -4.33
C GLU A 277 9.00 -7.57 -5.13
N ALA A 278 9.95 -7.86 -6.03
CA ALA A 278 10.49 -6.85 -6.93
C ALA A 278 9.39 -6.22 -7.84
N GLU A 279 8.43 -7.03 -8.30
CA GLU A 279 7.28 -6.51 -9.05
C GLU A 279 6.37 -5.67 -8.17
N THR A 280 6.09 -6.04 -6.91
CA THR A 280 5.26 -5.21 -6.02
C THR A 280 5.90 -3.86 -5.75
N PHE A 281 7.22 -3.77 -5.56
CA PHE A 281 7.91 -2.49 -5.43
C PHE A 281 7.80 -1.61 -6.69
N SER A 282 7.81 -2.22 -7.89
CA SER A 282 7.59 -1.48 -9.14
C SER A 282 6.15 -0.96 -9.29
N LEU A 283 5.24 -1.44 -8.45
CA LEU A 283 3.84 -1.03 -8.36
C LEU A 283 3.60 -0.10 -7.16
N ASP A 284 4.64 0.55 -6.64
CA ASP A 284 4.60 1.50 -5.52
C ASP A 284 4.24 0.89 -4.15
N CYS A 285 4.28 -0.44 -3.98
CA CYS A 285 4.17 -1.05 -2.66
C CYS A 285 5.35 -0.63 -1.75
N VAL A 286 5.07 -0.54 -0.45
CA VAL A 286 6.08 -0.24 0.59
C VAL A 286 6.08 -1.38 1.60
N GLU A 287 7.29 -1.81 1.96
CA GLU A 287 7.52 -2.88 2.93
C GLU A 287 7.06 -2.47 4.34
N TYR A 288 6.32 -3.36 5.02
CA TYR A 288 5.79 -3.18 6.38
C TYR A 288 4.99 -1.90 6.63
N ASP A 289 4.49 -1.28 5.55
CA ASP A 289 3.62 -0.13 5.60
C ASP A 289 2.43 -0.36 4.66
N VAL A 290 1.35 0.38 4.88
CA VAL A 290 0.19 0.36 3.98
C VAL A 290 0.57 1.14 2.72
N GLY A 291 1.24 0.45 1.80
CA GLY A 291 1.86 1.05 0.62
C GLY A 291 1.36 0.51 -0.70
N CYS A 292 0.79 -0.70 -0.74
CA CYS A 292 0.33 -1.24 -2.01
C CYS A 292 -0.90 -0.50 -2.57
N PRO A 293 -1.02 -0.35 -3.90
CA PRO A 293 -2.25 0.17 -4.50
C PRO A 293 -3.47 -0.70 -4.20
N VAL A 294 -4.63 -0.06 -4.01
CA VAL A 294 -5.90 -0.74 -3.66
C VAL A 294 -6.27 -1.88 -4.61
N TRP A 295 -5.99 -1.76 -5.91
CA TRP A 295 -6.33 -2.82 -6.87
C TRP A 295 -5.54 -4.13 -6.64
N LEU A 296 -4.43 -4.09 -5.89
CA LEU A 296 -3.69 -5.29 -5.47
C LEU A 296 -4.30 -6.00 -4.27
N TYR A 297 -5.12 -5.36 -3.45
CA TYR A 297 -5.63 -5.97 -2.20
C TYR A 297 -7.13 -5.80 -1.98
N GLY A 298 -7.83 -4.98 -2.75
CA GLY A 298 -9.21 -4.55 -2.50
C GLY A 298 -10.30 -5.62 -2.62
N ASN A 299 -9.94 -6.85 -3.01
CA ASN A 299 -10.83 -8.02 -2.97
C ASN A 299 -10.38 -9.07 -1.94
N LEU A 300 -9.54 -8.68 -0.98
CA LEU A 300 -9.25 -9.41 0.24
C LEU A 300 -10.06 -8.78 1.38
N GLU A 301 -10.39 -9.56 2.40
CA GLU A 301 -11.20 -9.10 3.52
C GLU A 301 -10.64 -9.64 4.83
N SER A 302 -10.64 -8.82 5.90
CA SER A 302 -10.11 -9.22 7.22
C SER A 302 -10.97 -10.27 7.94
N SER A 303 -12.22 -10.44 7.52
CA SER A 303 -13.22 -11.27 8.20
C SER A 303 -13.34 -12.67 7.62
N ASN A 304 -12.74 -12.93 6.45
CA ASN A 304 -12.84 -14.23 5.80
C ASN A 304 -11.52 -14.58 5.08
N PRO A 305 -10.84 -15.67 5.48
CA PRO A 305 -9.63 -16.09 4.81
C PRO A 305 -9.93 -16.55 3.36
N PRO A 306 -8.98 -16.44 2.42
CA PRO A 306 -7.62 -15.93 2.60
C PRO A 306 -7.54 -14.41 2.79
N TYR A 307 -6.87 -13.99 3.87
CA TYR A 307 -6.66 -12.58 4.23
C TYR A 307 -5.54 -11.92 3.40
N ALA A 308 -4.71 -12.73 2.76
CA ALA A 308 -3.55 -12.30 2.00
C ALA A 308 -3.35 -13.19 0.77
N TYR A 309 -2.38 -12.86 -0.07
CA TYR A 309 -1.83 -13.81 -1.04
C TYR A 309 -0.32 -13.82 -1.02
N TRP A 310 0.22 -15.00 -1.26
CA TRP A 310 1.64 -15.21 -1.34
C TRP A 310 2.25 -14.55 -2.57
N LEU A 311 3.41 -13.93 -2.38
CA LEU A 311 4.38 -13.66 -3.43
C LEU A 311 5.31 -14.86 -3.59
N SER A 312 5.97 -14.96 -4.73
CA SER A 312 6.98 -16.00 -4.98
C SER A 312 8.30 -15.73 -4.27
N SER A 313 8.51 -14.53 -3.74
CA SER A 313 9.76 -14.11 -3.12
C SER A 313 9.88 -14.56 -1.67
N ALA A 314 11.04 -15.11 -1.32
CA ALA A 314 11.37 -15.46 0.05
C ALA A 314 11.82 -14.22 0.85
N SER A 315 11.55 -14.19 2.16
CA SER A 315 12.14 -13.18 3.04
C SER A 315 13.63 -13.46 3.21
N VAL A 316 14.45 -12.43 3.00
CA VAL A 316 15.91 -12.51 3.16
C VAL A 316 16.34 -12.46 4.63
N ASP A 317 15.55 -11.79 5.47
CA ASP A 317 15.85 -11.59 6.88
C ASP A 317 15.46 -12.80 7.74
N TYR A 318 14.43 -13.53 7.31
CA TYR A 318 13.89 -14.66 8.06
C TYR A 318 13.70 -15.88 7.18
N SER A 319 14.51 -16.91 7.42
CA SER A 319 14.52 -18.18 6.67
C SER A 319 13.21 -18.98 6.72
N ARG A 320 12.25 -18.58 7.56
CA ARG A 320 10.94 -19.23 7.70
C ARG A 320 9.80 -18.39 7.13
N TYR A 321 10.10 -17.21 6.59
CA TYR A 321 9.08 -16.29 6.10
C TYR A 321 9.17 -16.10 4.58
N ALA A 322 8.03 -15.81 3.97
CA ALA A 322 7.94 -15.38 2.59
C ALA A 322 7.00 -14.18 2.49
N TRP A 323 7.20 -13.39 1.44
CA TRP A 323 6.43 -12.17 1.24
C TRP A 323 5.00 -12.46 0.82
N GLY A 324 4.08 -11.62 1.26
CA GLY A 324 2.67 -11.61 0.90
C GLY A 324 2.10 -10.20 0.91
N VAL A 325 0.96 -10.03 0.26
CA VAL A 325 0.19 -8.79 0.32
C VAL A 325 -1.10 -9.04 1.10
N ASP A 326 -1.27 -8.32 2.20
CA ASP A 326 -2.38 -8.43 3.13
C ASP A 326 -3.61 -7.62 2.68
N TYR A 327 -4.77 -7.92 3.28
CA TYR A 327 -6.05 -7.27 2.99
C TYR A 327 -6.09 -5.76 3.25
N ASP A 328 -5.13 -5.23 4.01
CA ASP A 328 -5.02 -3.80 4.31
C ASP A 328 -4.03 -3.08 3.38
N GLY A 329 -3.39 -3.81 2.45
CA GLY A 329 -2.39 -3.27 1.53
C GLY A 329 -0.96 -3.28 2.08
N THR A 330 -0.74 -3.91 3.23
CA THR A 330 0.60 -4.13 3.77
C THR A 330 1.33 -5.20 2.95
N LEU A 331 2.56 -4.90 2.57
CA LEU A 331 3.52 -5.90 2.10
C LEU A 331 4.27 -6.45 3.32
N SER A 332 3.96 -7.67 3.72
CA SER A 332 4.47 -8.28 4.95
C SER A 332 5.02 -9.68 4.68
N ASP A 333 5.79 -10.19 5.63
CA ASP A 333 6.28 -11.57 5.59
C ASP A 333 5.52 -12.45 6.60
N VAL A 334 5.24 -13.68 6.20
CA VAL A 334 4.43 -14.63 6.96
C VAL A 334 5.09 -16.01 6.95
N SER A 335 4.86 -16.79 8.00
CA SER A 335 5.34 -18.18 8.13
C SER A 335 5.00 -19.02 6.91
N VAL A 336 6.01 -19.61 6.28
CA VAL A 336 5.83 -20.34 5.01
C VAL A 336 4.99 -21.60 5.15
N ASP A 337 4.87 -22.13 6.36
CA ASP A 337 4.04 -23.28 6.70
C ASP A 337 2.58 -22.91 7.01
N ALA A 338 2.25 -21.62 7.18
CA ALA A 338 0.91 -21.17 7.51
C ALA A 338 -0.06 -21.43 6.33
N ASP A 339 -1.02 -22.33 6.52
CA ASP A 339 -1.99 -22.74 5.51
C ASP A 339 -3.39 -22.17 5.71
N ASN A 340 -3.56 -21.28 6.69
CA ASN A 340 -4.83 -20.73 7.15
C ASN A 340 -5.03 -19.24 6.85
N ASP A 341 -4.00 -18.57 6.33
CA ASP A 341 -4.00 -17.10 6.18
C ASP A 341 -3.96 -16.66 4.72
N SER A 342 -3.04 -17.22 3.94
CA SER A 342 -2.73 -16.73 2.59
C SER A 342 -3.21 -17.68 1.50
N GLY A 343 -3.71 -17.11 0.41
CA GLY A 343 -4.06 -17.85 -0.81
C GLY A 343 -3.03 -17.66 -1.92
N VAL A 344 -3.42 -18.04 -3.13
CA VAL A 344 -2.64 -17.77 -4.35
C VAL A 344 -3.41 -16.88 -5.30
N ARG A 345 -2.72 -15.91 -5.90
CA ARG A 345 -3.28 -14.98 -6.87
C ARG A 345 -2.62 -15.16 -8.23
N PRO A 346 -3.36 -15.63 -9.25
CA PRO A 346 -2.78 -15.89 -10.56
C PRO A 346 -2.21 -14.63 -11.21
N VAL A 347 -0.95 -14.70 -11.65
CA VAL A 347 -0.34 -13.78 -12.60
C VAL A 347 -0.19 -14.49 -13.94
N ILE A 348 -0.75 -13.90 -14.99
CA ILE A 348 -0.66 -14.41 -16.36
C ILE A 348 0.09 -13.43 -17.25
N GLU A 349 0.64 -13.95 -18.33
CA GLU A 349 1.32 -13.13 -19.33
C GLU A 349 0.75 -13.46 -20.71
N ILE A 350 0.05 -12.50 -21.30
CA ILE A 350 -0.66 -12.67 -22.57
C ILE A 350 -0.08 -11.74 -23.64
N PRO A 351 0.10 -12.21 -24.89
CA PRO A 351 0.39 -11.33 -26.02
C PRO A 351 -0.72 -10.31 -26.21
N LYS A 352 -0.37 -9.07 -26.55
CA LYS A 352 -1.37 -8.02 -26.86
C LYS A 352 -2.25 -8.38 -28.06
N THR A 353 -1.81 -9.31 -28.92
CA THR A 353 -2.61 -9.80 -30.06
C THR A 353 -3.78 -10.70 -29.66
N ILE A 354 -3.83 -11.15 -28.40
CA ILE A 354 -4.95 -11.95 -27.85
C ILE A 354 -5.98 -11.04 -27.15
N ILE A 355 -5.63 -9.76 -26.95
CA ILE A 355 -6.46 -8.70 -26.37
C ILE A 355 -7.20 -8.00 -27.51
#